data_AF-A0A9D8VLV4-F1
#
_entry.id   AF-A0A9D8VLV4-F1
#
_cell.length_a   1.000
_cell.length_b   1.000
_cell.length_c   1.000
_cell.angle_alpha   90.00
_cell.angle_beta   90.00
_cell.angle_gamma   90.00
#
_symmetry.space_group_name_H-M   'P 1'
#
loop_
_entity.id
_entity.type
_entity.pdbx_description
1 polymer ?
#
loop_
_entity_poly.entity_id
_entity_poly.type
_entity_poly.pdbx_seq_one_letter_code
_entity_poly.pdbx_strand_id
1 'polypeptide(L)'
;MNSINRYQSLIIALAVIAGLLAGQVETVASVAGYVIVPFLMLMLFGLFLNIPINDLLKSFSNLKFFSANLAINFLWTPFFAWVLGYLFLQDHLSLWIGFVMLMITPLYGLVPDFYRYCKRKYDA
;
A
#
# COMPACT_ATOMS: atom_id res chain seq x y z
N MET A 1 -22.23 1.79 -9.75
CA MET A 1 -20.89 1.24 -9.42
C MET A 1 -20.54 0.26 -10.53
N ASN A 2 -19.49 0.56 -11.33
CA ASN A 2 -19.13 -0.26 -12.50
C ASN A 2 -18.87 -1.73 -12.09
N SER A 3 -19.40 -2.68 -12.86
CA SER A 3 -19.27 -4.13 -12.63
C SER A 3 -17.82 -4.60 -12.44
N ILE A 4 -16.85 -3.84 -12.97
CA ILE A 4 -15.40 -4.07 -12.83
C ILE A 4 -14.93 -3.97 -11.36
N ASN A 5 -15.44 -3.00 -10.58
CA ASN A 5 -15.01 -2.83 -9.18
C ASN A 5 -15.43 -4.02 -8.31
N ARG A 6 -16.53 -4.70 -8.66
CA ARG A 6 -17.01 -5.88 -7.93
C ARG A 6 -16.04 -7.06 -8.05
N TYR A 7 -15.35 -7.18 -9.19
CA TYR A 7 -14.43 -8.27 -9.47
C TYR A 7 -12.96 -7.89 -9.32
N GLN A 8 -12.66 -6.70 -8.80
CA GLN A 8 -11.29 -6.20 -8.64
C GLN A 8 -10.39 -7.17 -7.88
N SER A 9 -10.85 -7.74 -6.75
CA SER A 9 -10.07 -8.71 -5.98
C SER A 9 -9.76 -9.98 -6.77
N LEU A 10 -10.71 -10.47 -7.58
CA LEU A 10 -10.48 -11.64 -8.45
C LEU A 10 -9.50 -11.33 -9.58
N ILE A 11 -9.62 -10.15 -10.19
CA ILE A 11 -8.70 -9.70 -11.24
C ILE A 11 -7.27 -9.62 -10.69
N ILE A 12 -7.09 -9.04 -9.49
CA ILE A 12 -5.78 -8.97 -8.83
C ILE A 12 -5.24 -10.39 -8.55
N ALA A 13 -6.08 -11.29 -8.01
CA ALA A 13 -5.66 -12.66 -7.74
C ALA A 13 -5.20 -13.40 -9.00
N LEU A 14 -5.96 -13.28 -10.09
CA LEU A 14 -5.59 -13.87 -11.39
C LEU A 14 -4.32 -13.24 -11.96
N ALA A 15 -4.13 -11.93 -11.82
CA ALA A 15 -2.92 -11.24 -12.26
C ALA A 15 -1.67 -11.71 -11.48
N VAL A 16 -1.79 -11.94 -10.17
CA VAL A 16 -0.69 -12.50 -9.36
C VAL A 16 -0.33 -13.90 -9.83
N ILE A 17 -1.32 -14.78 -10.04
CA ILE A 17 -1.09 -16.14 -10.53
C ILE A 17 -0.42 -16.10 -11.91
N ALA A 18 -0.95 -15.29 -12.82
CA ALA A 18 -0.37 -15.13 -14.15
C ALA A 18 1.07 -14.58 -14.11
N GLY A 19 1.33 -13.60 -13.24
CA GLY A 19 2.66 -13.03 -13.03
C GLY A 19 3.66 -14.06 -12.48
N LEU A 20 3.24 -14.90 -11.54
CA LEU A 20 4.08 -15.98 -11.00
C LEU A 20 4.42 -17.02 -12.07
N LEU A 21 3.43 -17.44 -12.87
CA LEU A 21 3.66 -18.39 -13.96
C LEU A 21 4.57 -17.81 -15.05
N ALA A 22 4.34 -16.54 -15.43
CA ALA A 22 5.15 -15.86 -16.44
C ALA A 22 6.58 -15.57 -15.94
N GLY A 23 6.75 -15.30 -14.65
CA GLY A 23 8.05 -15.03 -14.02
C GLY A 23 9.02 -16.23 -14.02
N GLN A 24 8.53 -17.45 -14.28
CA GLN A 24 9.37 -18.63 -14.45
C GLN A 24 10.21 -18.59 -15.75
N VAL A 25 9.85 -17.71 -16.69
CA VAL A 25 10.57 -17.53 -17.96
C VAL A 25 11.64 -16.45 -17.79
N GLU A 26 12.90 -16.80 -17.98
CA GLU A 26 14.06 -15.92 -17.73
C GLU A 26 14.01 -14.59 -18.53
N THR A 27 13.52 -14.64 -19.77
CA THR A 27 13.28 -13.45 -20.61
C THR A 27 12.24 -12.51 -19.99
N VAL A 28 11.19 -13.06 -19.39
CA VAL A 28 10.13 -12.26 -18.76
C VAL A 28 10.66 -11.66 -17.46
N ALA A 29 11.38 -12.45 -16.65
CA ALA A 29 11.95 -11.98 -15.39
C ALA A 29 12.95 -10.83 -15.60
N SER A 30 13.83 -10.95 -16.60
CA SER A 30 14.80 -9.89 -16.93
C SER A 30 14.13 -8.60 -17.41
N VAL A 31 13.12 -8.69 -18.28
CA VAL A 31 12.37 -7.51 -18.74
C VAL A 31 11.52 -6.89 -17.64
N ALA A 32 10.90 -7.70 -16.79
CA ALA A 32 10.03 -7.24 -15.70
C ALA A 32 10.76 -6.27 -14.76
N GLY A 33 12.03 -6.54 -14.44
CA GLY A 33 12.84 -5.65 -13.59
C GLY A 33 12.91 -4.21 -14.10
N TYR A 34 12.97 -4.01 -15.42
CA TYR A 34 13.03 -2.68 -16.03
C TYR A 34 11.65 -2.01 -16.18
N VAL A 35 10.59 -2.81 -16.28
CA VAL A 35 9.23 -2.34 -16.57
C VAL A 35 8.44 -2.02 -15.30
N ILE A 36 8.75 -2.67 -14.17
CA ILE A 36 8.05 -2.45 -12.88
C ILE A 36 8.12 -0.98 -12.45
N VAL A 37 9.30 -0.35 -12.51
CA VAL A 37 9.49 1.02 -12.02
C VAL A 37 8.69 2.05 -12.84
N PRO A 38 8.75 2.07 -14.19
CA PRO A 38 7.90 2.94 -15.00
C PRO A 38 6.40 2.78 -14.75
N PHE A 39 5.90 1.54 -14.63
CA PHE A 39 4.48 1.29 -14.36
C PHE A 39 4.08 1.77 -12.96
N LEU A 40 4.94 1.58 -11.95
CA LEU A 40 4.75 2.14 -10.62
C LEU A 40 4.69 3.66 -10.66
N MET A 41 5.59 4.32 -11.40
CA MET A 41 5.57 5.77 -11.56
C MET A 41 4.28 6.25 -12.23
N LEU A 42 3.83 5.58 -13.29
CA LEU A 42 2.57 5.90 -13.97
C LEU A 42 1.37 5.75 -13.04
N MET A 43 1.34 4.67 -12.25
CA MET A 43 0.30 4.45 -11.25
C MET A 43 0.29 5.57 -10.19
N LEU A 44 1.45 5.90 -9.62
CA LEU A 44 1.56 6.97 -8.62
C LEU A 44 1.18 8.33 -9.20
N PHE A 45 1.59 8.61 -10.43
CA PHE A 45 1.21 9.84 -11.13
C PHE A 45 -0.31 9.92 -11.32
N GLY A 46 -0.94 8.84 -11.77
CA GLY A 46 -2.40 8.75 -11.89
C GLY A 46 -3.11 8.92 -10.54
N LEU A 47 -2.57 8.35 -9.45
CA LEU A 47 -3.09 8.54 -8.11
C LEU A 47 -3.00 10.02 -7.67
N PHE A 48 -1.87 10.69 -7.91
CA PHE A 48 -1.69 12.09 -7.56
C PHE A 48 -2.58 13.04 -8.35
N LEU A 49 -2.86 12.75 -9.63
CA LEU A 49 -3.81 13.53 -10.43
C LEU A 49 -5.24 13.55 -9.83
N ASN A 50 -5.62 12.50 -9.09
CA ASN A 50 -6.93 12.44 -8.43
C ASN A 50 -6.98 13.26 -7.12
N ILE A 51 -5.84 13.74 -6.61
CA ILE A 51 -5.79 14.46 -5.33
C ILE A 51 -5.92 15.98 -5.58
N PRO A 52 -7.01 16.62 -5.11
CA PRO A 52 -7.14 18.07 -5.18
C PRO A 52 -6.09 18.75 -4.30
N ILE A 53 -5.19 19.54 -4.92
CA ILE A 53 -4.07 20.23 -4.25
C ILE A 53 -4.57 21.17 -3.14
N ASN A 54 -5.76 21.77 -3.32
CA ASN A 54 -6.36 22.67 -2.34
C ASN A 54 -6.75 21.95 -1.04
N ASP A 55 -7.08 20.65 -1.09
CA ASP A 55 -7.43 19.88 0.10
C ASP A 55 -6.19 19.34 0.82
N LEU A 56 -5.09 19.11 0.09
CA LEU A 56 -3.78 18.80 0.70
C LEU A 56 -3.34 19.93 1.63
N LEU A 57 -3.41 21.18 1.18
CA LEU A 57 -3.05 22.36 1.98
C LEU A 57 -3.97 22.55 3.20
N LYS A 58 -5.28 22.30 3.06
CA LYS A 58 -6.23 22.34 4.18
C LYS A 58 -5.98 21.22 5.18
N SER A 59 -5.53 20.04 4.74
CA SER A 59 -5.28 18.89 5.63
C SER A 59 -4.15 19.14 6.63
N PHE A 60 -3.20 20.04 6.33
CA PHE A 60 -2.15 20.45 7.29
C PHE A 60 -2.69 21.21 8.51
N SER A 61 -3.90 21.77 8.43
CA SER A 61 -4.53 22.47 9.58
C SER A 61 -4.98 21.51 10.69
N ASN A 62 -5.15 20.22 10.40
CA ASN A 62 -5.61 19.21 11.35
C ASN A 62 -4.44 18.38 11.90
N LEU A 63 -3.64 19.00 12.78
CA LEU A 63 -2.46 18.37 13.38
C LEU A 63 -2.75 17.02 14.07
N LYS A 64 -3.91 16.88 14.74
CA LYS A 64 -4.29 15.63 15.44
C LYS A 64 -4.46 14.45 14.48
N PHE A 65 -5.01 14.72 13.30
CA PHE A 65 -5.23 13.70 12.28
C PHE A 65 -3.92 13.32 11.60
N PHE A 66 -3.11 14.33 11.27
CA PHE A 66 -1.79 14.14 10.71
C PHE A 66 -0.86 13.35 11.65
N SER A 67 -0.85 13.68 12.95
CA SER A 67 -0.02 13.00 13.95
C SER A 67 -0.44 11.55 14.18
N ALA A 68 -1.75 11.25 14.20
CA ALA A 68 -2.24 9.88 14.30
C ALA A 68 -1.81 9.03 13.09
N ASN A 69 -1.91 9.59 11.88
CA ASN A 69 -1.45 8.90 10.67
C ASN A 69 0.06 8.65 10.69
N LEU A 70 0.85 9.63 11.14
CA LEU A 70 2.29 9.51 11.28
C LEU A 70 2.67 8.44 12.31
N ALA A 71 2.03 8.45 13.49
CA ALA A 71 2.28 7.48 14.54
C ALA A 71 1.97 6.05 14.09
N ILE A 72 0.86 5.84 13.38
CA ILE A 72 0.50 4.51 12.89
C ILE A 72 1.52 4.04 11.85
N ASN A 73 1.81 4.85 10.82
CA ASN A 73 2.69 4.42 9.73
C ASN A 73 4.17 4.29 10.12
N PHE A 74 4.66 5.10 11.07
CA PHE A 74 6.09 5.16 11.41
C PHE A 74 6.46 4.55 12.76
N LEU A 75 5.53 4.42 13.71
CA LEU A 75 5.82 3.74 14.99
C LEU A 75 5.16 2.38 15.02
N TRP A 76 3.84 2.32 14.78
CA TRP A 76 3.08 1.08 14.97
C TRP A 76 3.39 0.03 13.90
N THR A 77 3.30 0.38 12.62
CA THR A 77 3.52 -0.56 11.51
C THR A 77 4.95 -1.14 11.51
N PRO A 78 6.03 -0.35 11.68
CA PRO A 78 7.38 -0.89 11.73
C PRO A 78 7.63 -1.76 12.97
N PHE A 79 7.11 -1.36 14.14
CA PHE A 79 7.18 -2.18 15.35
C PHE A 79 6.51 -3.53 15.15
N PHE A 80 5.30 -3.54 14.58
CA PHE A 80 4.57 -4.76 14.29
C PHE A 80 5.29 -5.65 13.26
N ALA A 81 5.84 -5.04 12.21
CA ALA A 81 6.65 -5.75 11.21
C ALA A 81 7.91 -6.38 11.84
N TRP A 82 8.56 -5.68 12.78
CA TRP A 82 9.70 -6.22 13.49
C TRP A 82 9.31 -7.41 14.38
N VAL A 83 8.23 -7.31 15.16
CA VAL A 83 7.74 -8.40 16.01
C VAL A 83 7.37 -9.63 15.17
N LEU A 84 6.63 -9.46 14.07
CA LEU A 84 6.25 -10.58 13.22
C LEU A 84 7.46 -11.18 12.49
N GLY A 85 8.36 -10.35 11.98
CA GLY A 85 9.60 -10.83 11.36
C GLY A 85 10.48 -11.59 12.35
N TYR A 86 10.56 -11.11 13.59
CA TYR A 86 11.22 -11.82 14.67
C TYR A 86 10.47 -13.11 15.07
N LEU A 87 9.14 -13.19 15.02
CA LEU A 87 8.46 -14.43 15.42
C LEU A 87 8.50 -15.52 14.35
N PHE A 88 8.48 -15.15 13.07
CA PHE A 88 8.25 -16.10 11.97
C PHE A 88 9.41 -16.19 10.96
N LEU A 89 10.28 -15.19 10.84
CA LEU A 89 11.27 -15.07 9.76
C LEU A 89 12.73 -14.96 10.24
N GLN A 90 13.04 -15.32 11.49
CA GLN A 90 14.42 -15.22 12.02
C GLN A 90 15.45 -15.97 11.17
N ASP A 91 15.09 -17.16 10.69
CA ASP A 91 15.98 -18.03 9.90
C ASP A 91 16.09 -17.61 8.42
N HIS A 92 15.31 -16.62 7.99
CA HIS A 92 15.20 -16.21 6.59
C HIS A 92 15.32 -14.69 6.43
N LEU A 93 16.57 -14.19 6.56
CA LEU A 93 16.89 -12.76 6.49
C LEU A 93 16.38 -12.08 5.21
N SER A 94 16.47 -12.74 4.06
CA SER A 94 15.99 -12.19 2.78
C SER A 94 14.49 -11.95 2.76
N LEU A 95 13.70 -12.90 3.30
CA LEU A 95 12.26 -12.76 3.44
C LEU A 95 11.91 -11.71 4.48
N TRP A 96 12.67 -11.63 5.58
CA TRP A 96 12.44 -10.64 6.64
C TRP A 96 12.61 -9.23 6.09
N ILE A 97 13.68 -8.97 5.32
CA ILE A 97 13.91 -7.67 4.68
C ILE A 97 12.76 -7.32 3.73
N GLY A 98 12.36 -8.25 2.85
CA GLY A 98 11.25 -8.04 1.92
C GLY A 98 9.93 -7.74 2.63
N PHE A 99 9.63 -8.49 3.70
CA PHE A 99 8.45 -8.28 4.53
C PHE A 99 8.44 -6.90 5.20
N VAL A 100 9.57 -6.49 5.78
CA VAL A 100 9.71 -5.18 6.42
C VAL A 100 9.58 -4.05 5.40
N MET A 101 10.19 -4.17 4.21
CA MET A 101 10.03 -3.19 3.12
C MET A 101 8.56 -3.04 2.71
N LEU A 102 7.84 -4.15 2.58
CA LEU A 102 6.42 -4.15 2.24
C LEU A 102 5.58 -3.47 3.33
N MET A 103 5.85 -3.76 4.60
CA MET A 103 5.07 -3.23 5.71
C MET A 103 5.34 -1.75 6.00
N ILE A 104 6.58 -1.29 5.88
CA ILE A 104 6.95 0.10 6.15
C ILE A 104 6.44 1.05 5.05
N THR A 105 6.03 0.53 3.89
CA THR A 105 5.49 1.35 2.81
C THR A 105 4.27 2.15 3.31
N PRO A 106 4.31 3.49 3.29
CA PRO A 106 3.27 4.31 3.90
C PRO A 106 1.93 4.09 3.19
N LEU A 107 0.89 3.83 3.97
CA LEU A 107 -0.47 3.63 3.46
C LEU A 107 -1.18 4.98 3.37
N TYR A 108 -1.60 5.36 2.17
CA TYR A 108 -2.24 6.66 1.91
C TYR A 108 -3.67 6.77 2.46
N GLY A 109 -4.36 5.67 2.77
CA GLY A 109 -5.82 5.66 2.99
C GLY A 109 -6.35 5.11 4.30
N LEU A 110 -5.59 4.28 5.04
CA LEU A 110 -6.18 3.47 6.12
C LEU A 110 -6.71 4.30 7.31
N VAL A 111 -5.93 5.28 7.78
CA VAL A 111 -6.33 6.16 8.89
C VAL A 111 -7.39 7.19 8.46
N PRO A 112 -7.30 7.86 7.29
CA PRO A 112 -8.36 8.75 6.81
C PRO A 112 -9.70 8.07 6.59
N ASP A 113 -9.71 6.90 5.97
CA ASP A 113 -10.96 6.20 5.66
C ASP A 113 -11.61 5.64 6.92
N PHE A 114 -10.81 5.13 7.87
CA PHE A 114 -11.31 4.73 9.18
C PHE A 114 -11.88 5.93 9.95
N TYR A 115 -11.20 7.07 9.96
CA TYR A 115 -11.72 8.29 10.59
C TYR A 115 -13.02 8.77 9.95
N ARG A 116 -13.11 8.80 8.62
CA ARG A 116 -14.36 9.13 7.90
C ARG A 116 -15.47 8.13 8.20
N TYR A 117 -15.14 6.85 8.31
CA TYR A 117 -16.10 5.80 8.67
C TYR A 117 -16.64 6.01 10.09
N CYS A 118 -15.76 6.21 11.07
CA CYS A 118 -16.15 6.49 12.46
C CYS A 118 -16.96 7.77 12.57
N LYS A 119 -16.55 8.85 11.90
CA LYS A 119 -17.28 10.12 11.89
C LYS A 119 -18.67 9.98 11.28
N ARG A 120 -18.78 9.32 10.12
CA ARG A 120 -20.07 9.07 9.45
C ARG A 120 -21.01 8.19 10.29
N LYS A 121 -20.48 7.35 11.17
CA LYS A 121 -21.26 6.51 12.10
C LYS A 121 -21.65 7.24 13.40
N TYR A 122 -21.01 8.36 13.72
CA TYR A 122 -21.30 9.18 14.91
C TYR A 122 -22.24 10.35 14.59
N ASP A 123 -22.20 10.84 13.35
CA ASP A 123 -23.06 11.92 12.83
C ASP A 123 -24.39 11.38 12.22
N ALA A 124 -24.66 10.07 12.33
CA ALA A 124 -25.88 9.38 11.84
C ALA A 124 -26.65 8.75 13.02
#